data_AF-A0A972MCS2-F1
#
_entry.id   AF-A0A972MCS2-F1
#
_cell.length_a   1.000
_cell.length_b   1.000
_cell.length_c   1.000
_cell.angle_alpha   90.00
_cell.angle_beta   90.00
_cell.angle_gamma   90.00
#
_symmetry.space_group_name_H-M   'P 1'
#
loop_
_entity.id
_entity.type
_entity.pdbx_description
1 polymer ?
#
loop_
_entity_poly.entity_id
_entity_poly.type
_entity_poly.pdbx_seq_one_letter_code
_entity_poly.pdbx_strand_id
1 'polypeptide(L)'
;MALSKKQKQAIKNLLAQKIENKLATYDRETTSMPFLARLIQDNEKTAAYPFIHSMATTLGMLIYKEVSVIVASENSDECFRNYGVGGVLSDAQKSVISKIVNQLRNGERIADIEKEKN
;
A
#
# COMPACT_ATOMS: atom_id res chain seq x y z
N MET A 1 -12.60 16.64 17.51
CA MET A 1 -11.38 17.27 18.06
C MET A 1 -10.56 17.84 16.91
N ALA A 2 -10.02 19.04 17.06
CA ALA A 2 -9.09 19.59 16.08
C ALA A 2 -7.68 19.04 16.34
N LEU A 3 -6.93 18.72 15.29
CA LEU A 3 -5.53 18.31 15.40
C LEU A 3 -4.68 19.42 16.04
N SER A 4 -3.71 19.02 16.86
CA SER A 4 -2.76 19.93 17.48
C SER A 4 -1.88 20.64 16.43
N LYS A 5 -1.26 21.76 16.79
CA LYS A 5 -0.30 22.44 15.90
C LYS A 5 0.88 21.51 15.54
N LYS A 6 1.33 20.70 16.49
CA LYS A 6 2.44 19.74 16.30
C LYS A 6 2.04 18.64 15.31
N GLN A 7 0.85 18.06 15.46
CA GLN A 7 0.29 17.07 14.52
C GLN A 7 0.16 17.65 13.11
N LYS A 8 -0.41 18.85 12.98
CA LYS A 8 -0.55 19.52 11.68
C LYS A 8 0.80 19.75 11.00
N GLN A 9 1.81 20.19 11.75
CA GLN A 9 3.15 20.40 11.20
C GLN A 9 3.81 19.08 10.81
N ALA A 10 3.68 18.03 11.63
CA ALA A 10 4.22 16.72 11.33
C ALA A 10 3.59 16.12 10.06
N ILE A 11 2.26 16.25 9.91
CA ILE A 11 1.55 15.82 8.70
C ILE A 11 2.02 16.63 7.48
N LYS A 12 2.17 17.96 7.62
CA LYS A 12 2.66 18.81 6.51
C LYS A 12 4.07 18.39 6.06
N ASN A 13 4.98 18.17 6.99
CA ASN A 13 6.35 17.73 6.71
C ASN A 13 6.34 16.35 6.05
N LEU A 14 5.51 15.43 6.54
CA LEU A 14 5.36 14.10 5.97
C LEU A 14 4.89 14.16 4.51
N LEU A 15 3.84 14.94 4.22
CA LEU A 15 3.30 15.09 2.87
C LEU A 15 4.36 15.69 1.93
N ALA A 16 5.06 16.74 2.35
CA ALA A 16 6.12 17.37 1.57
C ALA A 16 7.23 16.36 1.24
N GLN A 17 7.75 15.66 2.27
CA GLN A 17 8.80 14.67 2.10
C GLN A 17 8.37 13.52 1.15
N LYS A 18 7.13 13.05 1.24
CA LYS A 18 6.63 11.98 0.35
C LYS A 18 6.56 12.43 -1.10
N ILE A 19 6.10 13.66 -1.33
CA ILE A 19 6.01 14.24 -2.68
C ILE A 19 7.42 14.47 -3.24
N GLU A 20 8.31 15.07 -2.46
CA GLU A 20 9.71 15.32 -2.85
C GLU A 20 10.45 14.03 -3.18
N ASN A 21 10.35 13.02 -2.32
CA ASN A 21 10.95 11.71 -2.57
C ASN A 21 10.41 11.09 -3.86
N LYS A 22 9.08 11.16 -4.07
CA LYS A 22 8.48 10.61 -5.28
C LYS A 22 8.94 11.36 -6.52
N LEU A 23 9.04 12.68 -6.49
CA LEU A 23 9.58 13.48 -7.59
C LEU A 23 11.04 13.14 -7.89
N ALA A 24 11.86 12.96 -6.85
CA ALA A 24 13.29 12.69 -6.99
C ALA A 24 13.60 11.27 -7.51
N THR A 25 12.80 10.28 -7.12
CA THR A 25 13.09 8.86 -7.42
C THR A 25 12.11 8.23 -8.41
N TYR A 26 11.22 9.00 -9.02
CA TYR A 26 10.23 8.43 -9.93
C TYR A 26 10.92 7.95 -11.21
N ASP A 27 10.80 6.65 -11.44
CA ASP A 27 11.11 6.00 -12.71
C ASP A 27 9.82 5.51 -13.35
N ARG A 28 9.76 5.56 -14.68
CA ARG A 28 8.57 5.14 -15.42
C ARG A 28 8.43 3.63 -15.35
N GLU A 29 7.28 3.17 -14.86
CA GLU A 29 6.96 1.74 -14.78
C GLU A 29 6.90 1.07 -16.17
N THR A 30 6.45 1.80 -17.20
CA THR A 30 6.43 1.32 -18.59
C THR A 30 6.48 2.48 -19.58
N THR A 31 7.13 2.26 -20.72
CA THR A 31 7.13 3.17 -21.88
C THR A 31 6.06 2.79 -22.91
N SER A 32 5.55 1.55 -22.88
CA SER A 32 4.54 1.05 -23.80
C SER A 32 3.15 1.25 -23.21
N MET A 33 2.43 2.27 -23.71
CA MET A 33 1.09 2.65 -23.23
C MET A 33 0.09 2.86 -24.39
N PRO A 34 -0.07 1.91 -25.32
CA PRO A 34 -0.86 2.10 -26.55
C PRO A 34 -2.35 2.37 -26.29
N PHE A 35 -2.92 1.72 -25.27
CA PHE A 35 -4.31 1.95 -24.88
C PHE A 35 -4.53 3.35 -24.30
N LEU A 36 -3.68 3.78 -23.37
CA LEU A 36 -3.75 5.11 -22.76
C LEU A 36 -3.54 6.21 -23.79
N ALA A 37 -2.59 6.03 -24.72
CA ALA A 37 -2.38 6.96 -25.83
C ALA A 37 -3.64 7.11 -26.70
N ARG A 38 -4.33 6.00 -27.00
CA ARG A 38 -5.59 6.02 -27.77
C ARG A 38 -6.77 6.60 -26.99
N LEU A 39 -6.81 6.40 -25.67
CA LEU A 39 -7.88 6.88 -24.80
C LEU A 39 -7.77 8.39 -24.55
N ILE A 40 -6.59 8.85 -24.13
CA ILE A 40 -6.35 10.23 -23.70
C ILE A 40 -6.15 11.16 -24.90
N GLN A 41 -5.54 10.65 -25.99
CA GLN A 41 -5.31 11.37 -27.25
C GLN A 41 -4.46 12.66 -27.11
N ASP A 42 -3.79 12.83 -25.98
CA ASP A 42 -2.90 13.93 -25.64
C ASP A 42 -1.59 13.34 -25.12
N ASN A 43 -0.51 13.60 -25.86
CA ASN A 43 0.79 12.98 -25.60
C ASN A 43 1.37 13.42 -24.25
N GLU A 44 1.18 14.68 -23.86
CA GLU A 44 1.70 15.21 -22.60
C GLU A 44 0.96 14.60 -21.41
N LYS A 45 -0.39 14.56 -21.48
CA LYS A 45 -1.22 13.93 -20.44
C LYS A 45 -0.98 12.42 -20.34
N THR A 46 -0.80 11.74 -21.46
CA THR A 46 -0.45 10.31 -21.49
C THR A 46 0.90 10.06 -20.84
N ALA A 47 1.89 10.93 -21.13
CA ALA A 47 3.23 10.85 -20.57
C ALA A 47 3.29 11.14 -19.06
N ALA A 48 2.39 11.99 -18.55
CA ALA A 48 2.27 12.34 -17.14
C ALA A 48 1.43 11.36 -16.31
N TYR A 49 0.54 10.60 -16.96
CA TYR A 49 -0.41 9.71 -16.28
C TYR A 49 0.24 8.74 -15.28
N PRO A 50 1.33 8.01 -15.60
CA PRO A 50 1.86 7.01 -14.69
C PRO A 50 2.47 7.64 -13.43
N PHE A 51 3.03 8.85 -13.55
CA PHE A 51 3.50 9.63 -12.40
C PHE A 51 2.33 10.01 -11.48
N ILE A 52 1.26 10.58 -12.05
CA ILE A 52 0.05 10.96 -11.31
C ILE A 52 -0.57 9.75 -10.63
N HIS A 53 -0.65 8.61 -11.33
CA HIS A 53 -1.16 7.36 -10.78
C HIS A 53 -0.31 6.88 -9.60
N SER A 54 1.01 6.86 -9.76
CA SER A 54 1.94 6.45 -8.71
C SER A 54 1.88 7.38 -7.48
N MET A 55 1.71 8.69 -7.70
CA MET A 55 1.44 9.66 -6.63
C MET A 55 0.11 9.37 -5.93
N ALA A 56 -0.98 9.18 -6.67
CA ALA A 56 -2.30 8.92 -6.10
C ALA A 56 -2.28 7.65 -5.22
N THR A 57 -1.63 6.58 -5.65
CA THR A 57 -1.47 5.35 -4.86
C THR A 57 -0.63 5.61 -3.60
N THR A 58 0.44 6.41 -3.71
CA THR A 58 1.28 6.77 -2.56
C THR A 58 0.47 7.57 -1.52
N LEU A 59 -0.24 8.61 -1.95
CA LEU A 59 -1.06 9.46 -1.07
C LEU A 59 -2.27 8.72 -0.51
N GLY A 60 -2.92 7.86 -1.29
CA GLY A 60 -4.13 7.14 -0.90
C GLY A 60 -3.87 5.95 0.01
N MET A 61 -2.88 5.11 -0.33
CA MET A 61 -2.66 3.83 0.37
C MET A 61 -1.59 3.93 1.47
N LEU A 62 -0.49 4.64 1.22
CA LEU A 62 0.65 4.63 2.14
C LEU A 62 0.55 5.72 3.22
N ILE A 63 0.05 6.91 2.86
CA ILE A 63 0.05 8.05 3.79
C ILE A 63 -0.96 7.91 4.91
N TYR A 64 -2.11 7.26 4.68
CA TYR A 64 -3.13 7.09 5.72
C TYR A 64 -2.56 6.42 6.99
N LYS A 65 -1.75 5.37 6.82
CA LYS A 65 -1.09 4.66 7.93
C LYS A 65 -0.09 5.52 8.69
N GLU A 66 0.61 6.40 8.00
CA GLU A 66 1.61 7.26 8.64
C GLU A 66 0.95 8.43 9.36
N VAL A 67 -0.12 8.98 8.78
CA VAL A 67 -0.93 10.04 9.39
C VAL A 67 -1.67 9.51 10.63
N SER A 68 -2.22 8.29 10.58
CA SER A 68 -2.93 7.71 11.73
C SER A 68 -2.02 7.56 12.95
N VAL A 69 -0.76 7.18 12.75
CA VAL A 69 0.25 7.15 13.83
C VAL A 69 0.48 8.53 14.40
N ILE A 70 0.64 9.58 13.58
CA ILE A 70 0.83 10.95 14.05
C ILE A 70 -0.37 11.44 14.89
N VAL A 71 -1.59 11.10 14.45
CA VAL A 71 -2.82 11.48 15.16
C VAL A 71 -2.93 10.76 16.51
N ALA A 72 -2.59 9.47 16.57
CA ALA A 72 -2.72 8.68 17.78
C ALA A 72 -1.59 8.94 18.81
N SER A 73 -0.37 9.28 18.34
CA SER A 73 0.83 9.39 19.19
C SER A 73 0.78 10.46 20.29
N GLU A 74 -0.19 11.38 20.26
CA GLU A 74 -0.35 12.37 21.34
C GLU A 74 -1.17 11.86 22.53
N ASN A 75 -2.03 10.86 22.33
CA ASN A 75 -2.98 10.39 23.35
C ASN A 75 -2.86 8.89 23.66
N SER A 76 -1.93 8.20 23.01
CA SER A 76 -1.71 6.77 23.15
C SER A 76 -0.29 6.49 23.60
N ASP A 77 -0.14 5.54 24.53
CA ASP A 77 1.18 5.09 25.02
C ASP A 77 1.99 4.41 23.91
N GLU A 78 1.32 3.71 22.99
CA GLU A 78 1.94 3.03 21.86
C GLU A 78 1.19 3.28 20.54
N CYS A 79 1.94 3.47 19.45
CA CYS A 79 1.41 3.70 18.11
C CYS A 79 2.32 3.08 17.03
N PHE A 80 1.79 2.14 16.24
CA PHE A 80 2.55 1.43 15.22
C PHE A 80 1.87 1.49 13.86
N ARG A 81 2.69 1.55 12.79
CA ARG A 81 2.19 1.55 11.40
C ARG A 81 1.68 0.17 10.96
N ASN A 82 2.30 -0.88 11.49
CA ASN A 82 1.93 -2.27 11.29
C ASN A 82 2.13 -2.99 12.63
N TYR A 83 1.17 -3.81 13.05
CA TYR A 83 1.42 -4.76 14.13
C TYR A 83 2.21 -5.92 13.52
N GLY A 84 3.47 -6.06 13.92
CA GLY A 84 4.25 -7.21 13.52
C GLY A 84 3.62 -8.44 14.15
N VAL A 85 2.94 -9.25 13.36
CA VAL A 85 2.61 -10.63 13.77
C VAL A 85 3.96 -11.32 13.89
N GLY A 86 4.54 -11.28 15.09
CA GLY A 86 5.84 -11.88 15.37
C GLY A 86 5.78 -13.36 15.02
N GLY A 87 6.51 -13.77 14.00
CA GLY A 87 6.52 -15.14 13.51
C GLY A 87 7.07 -15.22 12.10
N VAL A 88 8.13 -15.98 11.92
CA VAL A 88 8.56 -16.44 10.59
C VAL A 88 7.79 -17.72 10.31
N LEU A 89 7.13 -17.82 9.15
CA LEU A 89 6.56 -19.08 8.73
C LEU A 89 7.68 -20.11 8.61
N SER A 90 7.63 -21.16 9.41
CA SER A 90 8.47 -22.34 9.24
C SER A 90 8.24 -22.97 7.87
N ASP A 91 9.21 -23.72 7.36
CA ASP A 91 9.06 -24.39 6.08
C ASP A 91 7.92 -25.42 6.08
N ALA A 92 7.61 -26.01 7.24
CA ALA A 92 6.43 -26.84 7.44
C ALA A 92 5.13 -26.04 7.22
N GLN A 93 5.02 -24.84 7.81
CA GLN A 93 3.84 -23.97 7.62
C GLN A 93 3.71 -23.52 6.15
N LYS A 94 4.81 -23.15 5.49
CA LYS A 94 4.80 -22.83 4.04
C LYS A 94 4.36 -24.01 3.18
N SER A 95 4.77 -25.22 3.53
CA SER A 95 4.36 -26.44 2.83
C SER A 95 2.86 -26.69 2.95
N VAL A 96 2.29 -26.51 4.14
CA VAL A 96 0.83 -26.62 4.36
C VAL A 96 0.07 -25.60 3.53
N ILE A 97 0.48 -24.33 3.56
CA ILE A 97 -0.14 -23.28 2.74
C ILE A 97 -0.08 -23.64 1.25
N SER A 98 1.09 -24.06 0.76
CA SER A 98 1.27 -24.44 -0.64
C SER A 98 0.39 -25.61 -1.04
N LYS A 99 0.25 -26.62 -0.16
CA LYS A 99 -0.63 -27.76 -0.39
C LYS A 99 -2.09 -27.33 -0.49
N ILE A 100 -2.57 -26.48 0.43
CA ILE A 100 -3.95 -25.98 0.41
C ILE A 100 -4.21 -25.20 -0.88
N VAL A 101 -3.32 -24.29 -1.26
CA VAL A 101 -3.44 -23.48 -2.48
C VAL A 101 -3.47 -24.36 -3.73
N ASN A 102 -2.62 -25.39 -3.80
CA ASN A 102 -2.60 -26.32 -4.93
C ASN A 102 -3.89 -27.14 -5.01
N GLN A 103 -4.41 -27.65 -3.89
CA GLN A 103 -5.66 -28.42 -3.85
C GLN A 103 -6.87 -27.58 -4.27
N LEU A 104 -6.93 -26.31 -3.85
CA LEU A 104 -7.97 -25.37 -4.28
C LEU A 104 -7.87 -25.09 -5.79
N ARG A 105 -6.65 -24.86 -6.30
CA ARG A 105 -6.42 -24.61 -7.73
C ARG A 105 -6.77 -25.81 -8.60
N ASN A 106 -6.48 -27.02 -8.13
CA ASN A 106 -6.77 -28.26 -8.84
C ASN A 106 -8.24 -28.72 -8.71
N GLY A 107 -9.05 -28.05 -7.88
CA GLY A 107 -10.43 -28.45 -7.61
C GLY A 107 -10.56 -29.70 -6.72
N GLU A 108 -9.46 -30.17 -6.11
CA GLU A 108 -9.44 -31.27 -5.14
C GLU A 108 -10.09 -30.88 -3.82
N ARG A 109 -10.22 -29.58 -3.56
CA ARG A 109 -10.77 -28.99 -2.34
C ARG A 109 -11.68 -27.81 -2.68
N ILE A 110 -12.78 -27.68 -1.94
CA ILE A 110 -13.64 -26.49 -1.94
C ILE A 110 -13.25 -25.58 -0.76
N ALA A 111 -13.27 -24.28 -0.98
CA ALA A 111 -12.99 -23.30 0.08
C ALA A 111 -14.10 -23.35 1.15
N ASP A 112 -13.69 -23.49 2.41
CA ASP A 112 -14.60 -23.58 3.56
C ASP A 112 -14.01 -22.75 4.70
N ILE A 113 -14.69 -21.64 5.03
CA ILE A 113 -14.23 -20.67 6.02
C ILE A 113 -14.38 -21.22 7.45
N GLU A 114 -15.42 -22.03 7.71
CA GLU A 114 -15.70 -22.55 9.05
C GLU A 114 -14.67 -23.63 9.44
N LYS A 115 -14.19 -24.39 8.46
CA LYS A 115 -13.12 -25.38 8.67
C LYS A 115 -11.75 -24.75 8.92
N GLU A 116 -11.51 -23.52 8.48
CA GLU A 116 -10.21 -22.83 8.53
C GLU A 116 -10.08 -21.85 9.71
N LYS A 117 -11.14 -21.65 10.49
CA LYS A 117 -11.13 -20.81 11.70
C LYS A 117 -10.58 -21.52 12.95
N ASN A 118 -10.54 -22.86 12.94
CA ASN A 118 -10.09 -23.72 14.05
C ASN A 118 -8.69 -24.25 13.79
#